data_AF-A0A485C5F1-F1
#
_entry.id   AF-A0A485C5F1-F1
#
_cell.length_a   1.000
_cell.length_b   1.000
_cell.length_c   1.000
_cell.angle_alpha   90.00
_cell.angle_beta   90.00
_cell.angle_gamma   90.00
#
_symmetry.space_group_name_H-M   'P 1'
#
loop_
_entity.id
_entity.type
_entity.pdbx_description
1 polymer ?
#
loop_
_entity_poly.entity_id
_entity_poly.type
_entity_poly.pdbx_seq_one_letter_code
_entity_poly.pdbx_strand_id
1 'polypeptide(L)'
;MFNPCDNMTVAAKIITDCYQRGGTLQRALSCYYSGNFETGQRPESAFGNTSYVQRIGYVVPSTRAEQQTASPSSGEAPARPDNTVYPDSVIRGVIPAPDTTPTSIAAYPPHVVRGGLAVSSD
;
A
#
# COMPACT_ATOMS: atom_id res chain seq x y z
N MET A 1 -24.10 -9.77 -11.63
CA MET A 1 -23.61 -9.87 -10.23
C MET A 1 -22.19 -9.31 -10.05
N PHE A 2 -21.36 -9.17 -11.09
CA PHE A 2 -20.03 -8.53 -11.01
C PHE A 2 -19.92 -7.31 -11.93
N ASN A 3 -20.90 -6.40 -11.87
CA ASN A 3 -20.78 -5.14 -12.59
C ASN A 3 -19.83 -4.23 -11.80
N PRO A 4 -18.73 -3.74 -12.38
CA PRO A 4 -17.75 -2.92 -11.67
C PRO A 4 -18.34 -1.62 -11.14
N CYS A 5 -19.25 -0.97 -11.88
CA CYS A 5 -19.87 0.29 -11.47
C CYS A 5 -20.81 0.08 -10.26
N ASP A 6 -21.59 -0.99 -10.30
CA ASP A 6 -22.49 -1.34 -9.18
C ASP A 6 -21.67 -1.70 -7.93
N ASN A 7 -20.59 -2.47 -8.11
CA ASN A 7 -19.70 -2.87 -7.02
C ASN A 7 -19.04 -1.66 -6.36
N MET A 8 -18.57 -0.68 -7.16
CA MET A 8 -17.99 0.56 -6.62
C MET A 8 -19.03 1.38 -5.85
N THR A 9 -20.26 1.45 -6.36
CA THR A 9 -21.35 2.16 -5.68
C THR A 9 -21.70 1.53 -4.34
N VAL A 10 -21.75 0.20 -4.28
CA VAL A 10 -22.00 -0.54 -3.05
C VAL A 10 -20.85 -0.39 -2.06
N ALA A 11 -19.60 -0.53 -2.52
CA ALA A 11 -18.42 -0.33 -1.68
C ALA A 11 -18.38 1.06 -1.04
N ALA A 12 -18.68 2.11 -1.82
CA ALA A 12 -18.78 3.49 -1.34
C ALA A 12 -19.86 3.66 -0.26
N LYS A 13 -21.03 3.03 -0.44
CA LYS A 13 -22.10 3.05 0.58
C LYS A 13 -21.67 2.37 1.88
N ILE A 14 -21.07 1.18 1.79
CA ILE A 14 -20.64 0.41 2.97
C ILE A 14 -19.58 1.17 3.76
N ILE A 15 -18.54 1.69 3.09
CA ILE A 15 -17.46 2.40 3.80
C ILE A 15 -17.97 3.71 4.42
N THR A 16 -18.93 4.39 3.78
CA THR A 16 -19.56 5.60 4.34
C THR A 16 -20.40 5.28 5.57
N ASP A 17 -21.21 4.22 5.56
CA ASP A 17 -21.96 3.76 6.75
C ASP A 17 -21.02 3.42 7.91
N CYS A 18 -19.97 2.63 7.64
CA CYS A 18 -18.96 2.28 8.61
C CYS A 18 -18.25 3.52 9.20
N TYR A 19 -18.04 4.58 8.41
CA TYR A 19 -17.47 5.84 8.87
C TYR A 19 -18.45 6.62 9.76
N GLN A 20 -19.72 6.74 9.36
CA GLN A 20 -20.73 7.44 10.15
C GLN A 20 -20.92 6.80 11.54
N ARG A 21 -20.88 5.46 11.61
CA ARG A 21 -21.01 4.71 12.86
C ARG A 21 -19.71 4.64 13.66
N GLY A 22 -18.57 4.58 12.96
CA GLY A 22 -17.24 4.39 13.54
C GLY A 22 -16.52 5.69 13.94
N GLY A 23 -16.92 6.84 13.40
CA GLY A 23 -16.39 8.17 13.71
C GLY A 23 -14.99 8.47 13.16
N THR A 24 -14.18 7.47 12.82
CA THR A 24 -12.83 7.64 12.27
C THR A 24 -12.60 6.78 11.03
N LEU A 25 -11.70 7.22 10.15
CA LEU A 25 -11.36 6.48 8.92
C LEU A 25 -10.73 5.12 9.25
N GLN A 26 -9.85 5.06 10.24
CA GLN A 26 -9.26 3.81 10.74
C GLN A 26 -10.33 2.78 11.15
N ARG A 27 -11.34 3.21 11.91
CA ARG A 27 -12.46 2.35 12.33
C ARG A 27 -13.35 1.95 11.16
N ALA A 28 -13.57 2.88 10.22
CA ALA A 28 -14.33 2.60 9.00
C ALA A 28 -13.68 1.51 8.14
N LEU A 29 -12.36 1.58 7.97
CA LEU A 29 -11.57 0.59 7.22
C LEU A 29 -11.62 -0.80 7.89
N SER A 30 -11.54 -0.86 9.22
CA SER A 30 -11.75 -2.12 9.95
C SER A 30 -13.16 -2.69 9.75
N CYS A 31 -14.18 -1.84 9.81
CA CYS A 31 -15.58 -2.22 9.64
C CYS A 31 -15.86 -2.70 8.21
N TYR A 32 -15.32 -2.04 7.20
CA TYR A 32 -15.42 -2.48 5.80
C TYR A 32 -14.82 -3.88 5.59
N TYR A 33 -13.72 -4.18 6.28
CA TYR A 33 -13.04 -5.46 6.16
C TYR A 33 -13.73 -6.61 6.90
N SER A 34 -14.19 -6.36 8.13
CA SER A 34 -14.54 -7.43 9.09
C SER A 34 -15.90 -7.26 9.77
N GLY A 35 -16.65 -6.22 9.40
CA GLY A 35 -17.95 -5.89 10.01
C GLY A 35 -17.86 -5.30 11.41
N ASN A 36 -16.66 -5.15 11.99
CA ASN A 36 -16.45 -4.54 13.30
C ASN A 36 -15.31 -3.53 13.31
N PHE A 37 -15.31 -2.64 14.30
CA PHE A 37 -14.42 -1.47 14.32
C PHE A 37 -12.97 -1.77 14.70
N GLU A 38 -12.65 -2.98 15.16
CA GLU A 38 -11.35 -3.25 15.81
C GLU A 38 -10.51 -4.32 15.10
N THR A 39 -11.12 -5.36 14.54
CA THR A 39 -10.40 -6.51 13.97
C THR A 39 -9.41 -6.10 12.89
N GLY A 40 -9.77 -5.20 11.98
CA GLY A 40 -8.86 -4.73 10.93
C GLY A 40 -7.68 -3.89 11.43
N GLN A 41 -7.72 -3.46 12.69
CA GLN A 41 -6.60 -2.79 13.35
C GLN A 41 -5.65 -3.78 14.03
N ARG A 42 -6.08 -5.02 14.28
CA ARG A 42 -5.28 -6.03 14.95
C ARG A 42 -4.36 -6.75 13.95
N PRO A 43 -3.13 -7.11 14.36
CA PRO A 43 -2.27 -7.99 13.58
C PRO A 43 -2.92 -9.34 13.31
N GLU A 44 -2.69 -9.86 12.12
CA GLU A 44 -3.19 -11.17 11.70
C GLU A 44 -2.02 -12.10 11.38
N SER A 45 -1.96 -13.25 12.05
CA SER A 45 -0.86 -14.23 11.89
C SER A 45 -0.76 -14.78 10.47
N ALA A 46 -1.90 -14.95 9.79
CA ALA A 46 -1.98 -15.38 8.40
C ALA A 46 -1.37 -14.35 7.41
N PHE A 47 -1.21 -13.09 7.83
CA PHE A 47 -0.71 -11.99 7.01
C PHE A 47 0.59 -11.40 7.57
N GLY A 48 1.50 -12.26 8.02
CA GLY A 48 2.82 -11.84 8.48
C GLY A 48 2.78 -10.92 9.69
N ASN A 49 1.78 -11.09 10.58
CA ASN A 49 1.53 -10.24 11.74
C ASN A 49 1.33 -8.75 11.39
N THR A 50 0.78 -8.46 10.20
CA THR A 50 0.35 -7.11 9.83
C THR A 50 -1.15 -6.94 10.05
N SER A 51 -1.60 -5.73 10.37
CA SER A 51 -3.03 -5.43 10.41
C SER A 51 -3.57 -5.10 9.02
N TYR A 52 -4.86 -5.31 8.78
CA TYR A 52 -5.50 -4.93 7.52
C TYR A 52 -5.28 -3.46 7.18
N VAL A 53 -5.46 -2.58 8.17
CA VAL A 53 -5.27 -1.13 8.05
C VAL A 53 -3.83 -0.77 7.63
N GLN A 54 -2.84 -1.53 8.08
CA GLN A 54 -1.45 -1.37 7.63
C GLN A 54 -1.26 -1.83 6.18
N ARG A 55 -1.84 -2.98 5.79
CA ARG A 55 -1.70 -3.54 4.44
C ARG A 55 -2.31 -2.65 3.35
N ILE A 56 -3.38 -1.92 3.67
CA ILE A 56 -3.99 -0.94 2.74
C ILE A 56 -3.27 0.42 2.74
N GLY A 57 -2.24 0.60 3.56
CA GLY A 57 -1.45 1.81 3.60
C GLY A 57 -2.13 2.99 4.30
N TYR A 58 -2.98 2.76 5.31
CA TYR A 58 -3.55 3.86 6.11
C TYR A 58 -2.48 4.60 6.91
N VAL A 59 -1.48 3.86 7.42
CA VAL A 59 -0.25 4.41 8.01
C VAL A 59 0.90 3.84 7.22
N VAL A 60 1.58 4.68 6.45
CA VAL A 60 2.81 4.32 5.74
C VAL A 60 3.92 5.13 6.39
N PRO A 61 5.02 4.53 6.86
CA PRO A 61 6.17 5.27 7.42
C PRO A 61 6.95 6.08 6.36
N SER A 62 6.27 6.62 5.34
CA SER A 62 6.86 7.39 4.25
C SER A 62 7.04 8.86 4.58
N THR A 63 6.59 9.33 5.76
CA THR A 63 6.89 10.68 6.23
C THR A 63 7.77 10.64 7.46
N ARG A 64 8.90 11.37 7.41
CA ARG A 64 9.80 11.57 8.57
C ARG A 64 9.05 12.13 9.81
N ALA A 65 7.90 12.77 9.59
CA ALA A 65 7.04 13.30 10.64
C ALA A 65 6.36 12.20 11.50
N GLU A 66 6.01 11.05 10.92
CA GLU A 66 5.36 9.96 11.64
C GLU A 66 6.35 9.12 12.46
N GLN A 67 7.60 8.99 12.00
CA GLN A 67 8.68 8.34 12.78
C GLN A 67 8.99 9.08 14.09
N GLN A 68 8.76 10.40 14.15
CA GLN A 68 9.02 11.20 15.35
C GLN A 68 7.89 11.14 16.39
N THR A 69 6.69 10.71 15.98
CA THR A 69 5.50 10.66 16.85
C THR A 69 5.19 9.25 17.34
N ALA A 70 5.71 8.21 16.65
CA ALA A 70 5.60 6.83 17.11
C ALA A 70 6.56 6.58 18.29
N SER A 71 6.11 6.90 19.51
CA SER A 71 6.73 6.32 20.71
C SER A 71 6.65 4.79 20.62
N PRO A 72 7.72 4.05 20.99
CA PRO A 72 7.74 2.61 20.79
C PRO A 72 6.78 1.97 21.78
N SER A 73 5.61 1.50 21.31
CA SER A 73 4.91 0.45 22.03
C SER A 73 5.75 -0.80 21.88
N SER A 74 6.32 -1.24 23.00
CA SER A 74 7.10 -2.45 23.19
C SER A 74 6.50 -3.65 22.47
N GLY A 75 7.14 -4.01 21.37
CA GLY A 75 6.91 -5.22 20.62
C GLY A 75 8.16 -5.43 19.78
N GLU A 76 9.13 -6.13 20.38
CA GLU A 76 10.41 -6.50 19.76
C GLU A 76 10.13 -7.15 18.40
N ALA A 77 10.24 -6.37 17.31
CA ALA A 77 10.28 -6.93 15.97
C ALA A 77 11.61 -7.68 15.85
N PRO A 78 11.64 -8.92 15.34
CA PRO A 78 12.89 -9.62 15.16
C PRO A 78 13.77 -8.80 14.22
N ALA A 79 14.98 -8.47 14.68
CA ALA A 79 15.98 -7.74 13.92
C ALA A 79 16.28 -8.52 12.62
N ARG A 80 15.59 -8.13 11.55
CA ARG A 80 15.90 -8.58 10.19
C ARG A 80 17.20 -7.86 9.80
N PRO A 81 18.23 -8.56 9.30
CA PRO A 81 19.41 -7.88 8.80
C PRO A 81 19.00 -6.94 7.67
N ASP A 82 19.19 -5.65 7.91
CA ASP A 82 18.88 -4.58 6.97
C ASP A 82 19.96 -4.56 5.88
N ASN A 83 19.85 -5.48 4.94
CA ASN A 83 20.68 -5.52 3.74
C ASN A 83 20.09 -4.62 2.64
N THR A 84 19.28 -3.62 3.01
CA THR A 84 18.61 -2.76 2.05
C THR A 84 19.54 -1.63 1.62
N VAL A 85 20.35 -1.89 0.59
CA VAL A 85 21.17 -0.85 -0.05
C VAL A 85 20.28 -0.07 -1.02
N TYR A 86 19.92 1.16 -0.64
CA TYR A 86 19.25 2.10 -1.55
C TYR A 86 20.28 2.79 -2.45
N PRO A 87 19.93 3.08 -3.71
CA PRO A 87 20.81 3.85 -4.59
C PRO A 87 20.90 5.30 -4.09
N ASP A 88 22.10 5.89 -4.16
CA ASP A 88 22.36 7.28 -3.74
C ASP A 88 21.60 8.33 -4.56
N SER A 89 21.04 7.94 -5.71
CA SER A 89 20.21 8.80 -6.53
C SER A 89 19.09 8.03 -7.22
N VAL A 90 17.95 8.69 -7.41
CA VAL A 90 16.81 8.18 -8.17
C VAL A 90 16.62 9.08 -9.38
N ILE A 91 16.84 8.54 -10.58
CA ILE A 91 16.52 9.26 -11.82
C ILE A 91 14.99 9.23 -11.98
N ARG A 92 14.33 10.37 -11.79
CA ARG A 92 12.93 10.53 -12.24
C ARG A 92 12.94 10.72 -13.75
N GLY A 93 12.35 9.78 -14.47
CA GLY A 93 12.06 9.94 -15.89
C GLY A 93 11.18 11.16 -16.12
N VAL A 94 11.40 11.85 -17.24
CA VAL A 94 10.53 12.95 -17.69
C VAL A 94 9.15 12.34 -18.03
N ILE A 95 8.07 12.96 -17.55
CA ILE A 95 6.71 12.52 -17.89
C ILE A 95 6.55 12.75 -19.40
N PRO A 96 6.33 11.71 -20.23
CA PRO A 96 6.09 11.91 -21.64
C PRO A 96 4.80 12.71 -21.84
N ALA A 97 4.82 13.65 -22.77
CA ALA A 97 3.59 14.31 -23.23
C ALA A 97 2.62 13.23 -23.78
N PRO A 98 1.29 13.45 -23.69
CA PRO A 98 0.32 12.45 -24.12
C PRO A 98 0.40 12.24 -25.63
N ASP A 99 0.98 11.12 -26.06
CA ASP A 99 1.08 10.71 -27.46
C ASP A 99 -0.17 9.94 -27.89
N THR A 100 -0.80 10.34 -29.00
CA THR A 100 -2.07 9.80 -29.51
C THR A 100 -1.94 8.53 -30.36
N THR A 101 -0.84 7.78 -30.24
CA THR A 101 -0.65 6.51 -30.98
C THR A 101 -1.09 5.30 -30.13
N PRO A 102 -1.75 4.28 -30.72
CA PRO A 102 -2.31 3.17 -29.97
C PRO A 102 -1.22 2.43 -29.19
N THR A 103 -1.33 2.49 -27.86
CA THR A 103 -0.38 1.95 -26.91
C THR A 103 -0.25 0.45 -27.10
N SER A 104 0.91 0.00 -27.61
CA SER A 104 1.36 -1.38 -27.40
C SER A 104 1.34 -1.62 -25.90
N ILE A 105 0.52 -2.55 -25.45
CA ILE A 105 0.33 -2.89 -24.04
C ILE A 105 1.71 -3.17 -23.45
N ALA A 106 2.18 -2.29 -22.57
CA ALA A 106 3.41 -2.51 -21.85
C ALA A 106 3.16 -3.66 -20.88
N ALA A 107 3.47 -4.88 -21.32
CA ALA A 107 3.42 -6.08 -20.49
C ALA A 107 4.58 -5.99 -19.49
N TYR A 108 4.28 -5.60 -18.25
CA TYR A 108 5.25 -5.66 -17.18
C TYR A 108 5.43 -7.12 -16.76
N PRO A 109 6.67 -7.64 -16.72
CA PRO A 109 6.92 -8.99 -16.26
C PRO A 109 6.56 -9.10 -14.76
N PRO A 110 5.92 -10.19 -14.32
CA PRO A 110 5.48 -10.36 -12.92
C PRO A 110 6.62 -10.55 -11.92
N HIS A 111 7.87 -10.42 -12.34
CA HIS A 111 9.06 -10.51 -11.51
C HIS A 111 10.07 -9.43 -11.94
N VAL A 112 10.37 -8.51 -11.02
CA VAL A 112 11.45 -7.54 -11.19
C VAL A 112 12.76 -8.27 -10.91
N VAL A 113 13.41 -8.74 -11.96
CA VAL A 113 14.80 -9.21 -11.89
C VAL A 113 15.71 -7.97 -11.96
N ARG A 114 16.28 -7.55 -10.83
CA ARG A 114 17.39 -6.58 -10.84
C ARG A 114 18.68 -7.31 -11.22
N GLY A 115 18.88 -7.49 -12.52
CA GLY A 115 20.16 -7.82 -13.14
C GLY A 115 20.61 -6.63 -13.99
N GLY A 116 21.85 -6.20 -13.83
CA GLY A 116 22.38 -4.99 -14.47
C GLY A 116 22.32 -5.04 -15.98
N LEU A 117 21.76 -3.99 -16.60
CA LEU A 117 21.97 -3.72 -18.01
C LEU A 117 23.42 -3.29 -18.18
N ALA A 118 24.27 -4.21 -18.62
CA ALA A 118 25.55 -3.85 -19.21
C ALA A 118 25.25 -3.12 -20.53
N VAL A 119 25.47 -1.82 -20.55
CA VAL A 119 25.60 -1.06 -21.80
C VAL A 119 27.09 -1.01 -22.10
N SER A 120 27.54 -1.79 -23.08
CA SER A 120 28.82 -1.53 -23.75
C SER A 120 28.65 -0.34 -24.69
N SER A 121 29.56 0.62 -24.65
CA SER A 121 29.68 1.68 -25.64
C SER A 121 31.08 1.64 -26.25
N ASP A 122 31.13 1.44 -27.56
CA ASP A 122 32.02 2.17 -28.48
C ASP A 122 31.18 2.58 -29.70
#